data_AF-A0A126QWD5-F1
#
_entry.id   AF-A0A126QWD5-F1
#
_cell.length_a   1.000
_cell.length_b   1.000
_cell.length_c   1.000
_cell.angle_alpha   90.00
_cell.angle_beta   90.00
_cell.angle_gamma   90.00
#
_symmetry.space_group_name_H-M   'P 1'
#
loop_
_entity.id
_entity.type
_entity.pdbx_description
1 polymer ?
#
loop_
_entity_poly.entity_id
_entity_poly.type
_entity_poly.pdbx_seq_one_letter_code
_entity_poly.pdbx_strand_id
1 'polypeptide(L)'
;MDIRGFVKKEYLLMISAVLAILSLFLVPFETVLTYDYMRILRTICTLLFFLLIVAGLKECKALKKLAQLSVKRIRTSFLLCAVLIFLPFFYAMLFSNDVALLTFVPLAVAILKFADMRNAMAPVMILQTLAANVGSYLTPFGNPHNLYIFNMMDDYGFTLWEYESALIPIVVAGAAVILALMMVLPKRKLEIREIKPVELEHIKCIYVILALFILSVITVFGLIPFYITLVIVIIAFVIMMPQIFAKVDYSILLIFFFLFVFANGLTNMDDVHAVLSDLMSNDPMLTTVIVSQFTSNVPSTILLQPFTDNWAAVLVGADIGGFGTPMASMASVITLKFYMEEEDQSVRRYLGIFLVFNIIMLAALIPTYYLFG
;
A
#
# COMPACT_ATOMS: atom_id res chain seq x y z
N MET A 1 -4.61 -22.73 -17.47
CA MET A 1 -4.13 -21.35 -17.21
C MET A 1 -2.97 -21.09 -18.15
N ASP A 2 -3.04 -20.06 -18.99
CA ASP A 2 -1.94 -19.70 -19.89
C ASP A 2 -0.75 -19.20 -19.04
N ILE A 3 0.39 -19.88 -19.14
CA ILE A 3 1.62 -19.57 -18.39
C ILE A 3 2.03 -18.11 -18.66
N ARG A 4 1.85 -17.61 -19.89
CA ARG A 4 2.16 -16.21 -20.24
C ARG A 4 1.21 -15.22 -19.55
N GLY A 5 -0.05 -15.60 -19.38
CA GLY A 5 -1.05 -14.80 -18.66
C GLY A 5 -0.74 -14.70 -17.17
N PHE A 6 -0.30 -15.81 -16.56
CA PHE A 6 0.10 -15.83 -15.15
C PHE A 6 1.38 -15.03 -14.90
N VAL A 7 2.41 -15.20 -15.74
CA VAL A 7 3.68 -14.46 -15.61
C VAL A 7 3.51 -12.95 -15.75
N LYS A 8 2.62 -12.48 -16.64
CA LYS A 8 2.32 -11.04 -16.75
C LYS A 8 1.55 -10.49 -15.54
N LYS A 9 0.74 -11.34 -14.90
CA LYS A 9 -0.07 -10.95 -13.74
C LYS A 9 0.78 -10.88 -12.47
N GLU A 10 1.65 -11.88 -12.28
CA GLU A 10 2.45 -12.10 -11.06
C GLU A 10 3.95 -11.88 -11.30
N TYR A 11 4.34 -10.92 -12.13
CA TYR A 11 5.74 -10.69 -12.51
C TYR A 11 6.63 -10.43 -11.29
N LEU A 12 6.13 -9.68 -10.29
CA LEU A 12 6.86 -9.38 -9.06
C LEU A 12 7.12 -10.63 -8.22
N LEU A 13 6.14 -11.54 -8.13
CA LEU A 13 6.29 -12.83 -7.48
C LEU A 13 7.37 -13.68 -8.19
N MET A 14 7.34 -13.72 -9.52
CA MET A 14 8.32 -14.47 -10.30
C MET A 14 9.74 -13.91 -10.13
N ILE A 15 9.90 -12.59 -10.20
CA ILE A 15 11.20 -11.93 -9.99
C ILE A 15 11.71 -12.22 -8.57
N SER A 16 10.87 -12.02 -7.56
CA SER A 16 11.25 -12.25 -6.16
C SER A 16 11.65 -13.71 -5.94
N ALA A 17 10.90 -14.67 -6.48
CA ALA A 17 11.20 -16.09 -6.40
C ALA A 17 12.53 -16.45 -7.07
N VAL A 18 12.77 -15.94 -8.28
CA VAL A 18 14.03 -16.17 -9.01
C VAL A 18 15.21 -15.59 -8.24
N LEU A 19 15.09 -14.36 -7.74
CA LEU A 19 16.14 -13.71 -6.94
C LEU A 19 16.43 -14.49 -5.65
N ALA A 20 15.39 -14.94 -4.95
CA ALA A 20 15.54 -15.76 -3.75
C ALA A 20 16.23 -17.11 -4.05
N ILE A 21 15.87 -17.77 -5.14
CA ILE A 21 16.51 -19.03 -5.54
C ILE A 21 17.98 -18.79 -5.90
N LEU A 22 18.28 -17.73 -6.66
CA LEU A 22 19.65 -17.39 -7.03
C LEU A 22 20.50 -17.09 -5.80
N SER A 23 19.98 -16.38 -4.79
CA SER A 23 20.73 -16.10 -3.57
C SER A 23 21.03 -17.35 -2.74
N LEU A 24 20.17 -18.38 -2.78
CA LEU A 24 20.44 -19.68 -2.13
C LEU A 24 21.62 -20.44 -2.75
N PHE A 25 21.97 -20.18 -4.01
CA PHE A 25 23.17 -20.76 -4.63
C PHE A 25 24.45 -20.02 -4.26
N LEU A 26 24.35 -18.76 -3.84
CA LEU A 26 25.48 -17.88 -3.56
C LEU A 26 25.89 -17.90 -2.07
N VAL A 27 24.98 -18.35 -1.20
CA VAL A 27 25.16 -18.35 0.27
C VAL A 27 24.87 -19.75 0.83
N PRO A 28 25.65 -20.25 1.81
CA PRO A 28 25.33 -21.53 2.46
C PRO A 28 23.90 -21.55 3.02
N PHE A 29 23.18 -22.65 2.79
CA PHE A 29 21.77 -22.77 3.20
C PHE A 29 21.57 -22.59 4.73
N GLU A 30 22.55 -22.99 5.53
CA GLU A 30 22.52 -22.89 7.00
C GLU A 30 22.48 -21.43 7.49
N THR A 31 23.20 -20.52 6.84
CA THR A 31 23.18 -19.07 7.14
C THR A 31 21.90 -18.37 6.68
N VAL A 32 21.16 -18.98 5.75
CA VAL A 32 19.90 -18.40 5.25
C VAL A 32 18.75 -18.62 6.25
N LEU A 33 18.80 -19.68 7.05
CA LEU A 33 17.76 -20.04 8.02
C LEU A 33 17.99 -19.45 9.43
N THR A 34 19.16 -18.88 9.72
CA THR A 34 19.47 -18.22 10.99
C THR A 34 18.91 -16.80 11.12
N TYR A 35 18.40 -16.23 10.03
CA TYR A 35 17.76 -14.92 10.03
C TYR A 35 16.38 -14.99 10.67
N ASP A 36 15.97 -13.88 11.29
CA ASP A 36 14.82 -13.73 12.19
C ASP A 36 13.47 -14.28 11.64
N TYR A 37 13.34 -15.60 11.70
CA TYR A 37 12.21 -16.36 11.18
C TYR A 37 10.92 -16.01 11.92
N MET A 38 11.01 -15.72 13.22
CA MET A 38 9.85 -15.30 14.02
C MET A 38 9.30 -13.97 13.55
N ARG A 39 10.16 -13.00 13.19
CA ARG A 39 9.71 -11.72 12.61
C ARG A 39 9.13 -11.86 11.22
N ILE A 40 9.73 -12.69 10.38
CA ILE A 40 9.17 -13.00 9.04
C ILE A 40 7.77 -13.60 9.21
N LEU A 41 7.63 -14.59 10.10
CA LEU A 41 6.36 -15.23 10.39
C LEU A 41 5.35 -14.24 10.98
N ARG A 42 5.77 -13.39 11.94
CA ARG A 42 4.93 -12.32 12.51
C ARG A 42 4.40 -11.42 11.40
N THR A 43 5.25 -10.97 10.49
CA THR A 43 4.87 -10.08 9.39
C THR A 43 3.91 -10.77 8.42
N ILE A 44 4.24 -11.97 7.95
CA ILE A 44 3.39 -12.74 7.01
C ILE A 44 2.03 -13.09 7.64
N CYS A 45 2.00 -13.54 8.89
CA CYS A 45 0.76 -13.86 9.60
C CYS A 45 -0.10 -12.62 9.82
N THR A 46 0.54 -11.48 10.14
CA THR A 46 -0.16 -10.20 10.32
C THR A 46 -0.77 -9.71 9.02
N LEU A 47 -0.02 -9.77 7.92
CA LEU A 47 -0.55 -9.50 6.58
C LEU A 47 -1.72 -10.43 6.25
N LEU A 48 -1.60 -11.73 6.54
CA LEU A 48 -2.64 -12.71 6.23
C LEU A 48 -3.97 -12.39 6.93
N PHE A 49 -3.98 -12.11 8.23
CA PHE A 49 -5.24 -11.82 8.92
C PHE A 49 -5.87 -10.50 8.45
N PHE A 50 -5.07 -9.48 8.11
CA PHE A 50 -5.61 -8.25 7.52
C PHE A 50 -6.19 -8.50 6.12
N LEU A 51 -5.52 -9.31 5.28
CA LEU A 51 -6.03 -9.69 3.97
C LEU A 51 -7.37 -10.44 4.07
N LEU A 52 -7.50 -11.37 5.03
CA LEU A 52 -8.75 -12.08 5.29
C LEU A 52 -9.87 -11.12 5.72
N ILE A 53 -9.60 -10.22 6.67
CA ILE A 53 -10.55 -9.22 7.17
C ILE A 53 -11.03 -8.31 6.04
N VAL A 54 -10.10 -7.78 5.24
CA VAL A 54 -10.41 -6.96 4.07
C VAL A 54 -11.26 -7.74 3.07
N ALA A 55 -10.89 -8.99 2.77
CA ALA A 55 -11.64 -9.82 1.83
C ALA A 55 -13.07 -10.08 2.33
N GLY A 56 -13.24 -10.34 3.64
CA GLY A 56 -14.55 -10.45 4.28
C GLY A 56 -15.40 -9.18 4.16
N LEU A 57 -14.80 -8.01 4.40
CA LEU A 57 -15.49 -6.72 4.24
C LEU A 57 -15.88 -6.42 2.79
N LYS A 58 -15.01 -6.78 1.83
CA LYS A 58 -15.31 -6.69 0.39
C LYS A 58 -16.48 -7.59 0.02
N GLU A 59 -16.50 -8.82 0.54
CA GLU A 59 -17.59 -9.78 0.31
C GLU A 59 -18.93 -9.29 0.84
N CYS A 60 -18.95 -8.65 2.00
CA CYS A 60 -20.17 -8.07 2.57
C CYS A 60 -20.64 -6.79 1.83
N LYS A 61 -19.92 -6.34 0.78
CA LYS A 61 -20.10 -5.06 0.09
C LYS A 61 -20.04 -3.83 1.02
N ALA A 62 -19.51 -4.00 2.24
CA ALA A 62 -19.48 -2.96 3.27
C ALA A 62 -18.68 -1.74 2.81
N LEU A 63 -17.54 -1.99 2.15
CA LEU A 63 -16.63 -0.94 1.69
C LEU A 63 -17.25 -0.13 0.54
N LYS A 64 -17.89 -0.82 -0.41
CA LYS A 64 -18.63 -0.18 -1.51
C LYS A 64 -19.83 0.63 -1.00
N LYS A 65 -20.55 0.12 0.00
CA LYS A 65 -21.67 0.85 0.62
C LYS A 65 -21.19 2.13 1.31
N LEU A 66 -20.15 2.03 2.14
CA LEU A 66 -19.54 3.18 2.82
C LEU A 66 -19.15 4.25 1.81
N ALA A 67 -18.41 3.84 0.77
CA ALA A 67 -17.96 4.72 -0.29
C ALA A 67 -19.12 5.42 -1.02
N GLN A 68 -20.20 4.70 -1.33
CA GLN A 68 -21.39 5.29 -1.95
C GLN A 68 -22.09 6.30 -1.04
N LEU A 69 -22.25 5.98 0.25
CA LEU A 69 -22.92 6.85 1.21
C LEU A 69 -22.19 8.19 1.35
N SER A 70 -20.86 8.17 1.31
CA SER A 70 -20.01 9.37 1.41
C SER A 70 -20.19 10.34 0.24
N VAL A 71 -20.59 9.85 -0.94
CA VAL A 71 -20.73 10.69 -2.14
C VAL A 71 -22.18 11.11 -2.42
N LYS A 72 -23.18 10.37 -1.90
CA LYS A 72 -24.62 10.56 -2.21
C LYS A 72 -25.15 11.99 -1.97
N ARG A 73 -24.57 12.74 -1.04
CA ARG A 73 -25.06 14.07 -0.62
C ARG A 73 -24.35 15.25 -1.29
N ILE A 74 -23.37 15.01 -2.14
CA ILE A 74 -22.52 16.06 -2.71
C ILE A 74 -23.23 16.73 -3.90
N ARG A 75 -23.05 18.04 -4.08
CA ARG A 75 -23.73 18.83 -5.12
C ARG A 75 -22.79 19.65 -6.01
N THR A 76 -21.49 19.63 -5.76
CA THR A 76 -20.48 20.37 -6.53
C THR A 76 -19.38 19.44 -7.03
N SER A 77 -18.84 19.70 -8.22
CA SER A 77 -17.80 18.87 -8.83
C SER A 77 -16.50 18.88 -8.02
N PHE A 78 -16.19 20.03 -7.43
CA PHE A 78 -14.99 20.19 -6.60
C PHE A 78 -15.09 19.36 -5.32
N LEU A 79 -16.20 19.47 -4.58
CA LEU A 79 -16.41 18.66 -3.37
C LEU A 79 -16.49 17.17 -3.70
N LEU A 80 -17.05 16.82 -4.87
CA LEU A 80 -17.08 15.44 -5.33
C LEU A 80 -15.66 14.92 -5.53
N CYS A 81 -14.82 15.64 -6.26
CA CYS A 81 -13.42 15.26 -6.46
C CYS A 81 -12.66 15.23 -5.12
N ALA A 82 -12.91 16.18 -4.22
CA ALA A 82 -12.31 16.22 -2.89
C ALA A 82 -12.60 14.92 -2.11
N VAL A 83 -13.87 14.50 -2.09
CA VAL A 83 -14.26 13.27 -1.41
C VAL A 83 -13.70 12.05 -2.11
N LEU A 84 -13.71 12.00 -3.45
CA LEU A 84 -13.11 10.88 -4.19
C LEU A 84 -11.60 10.76 -3.95
N ILE A 85 -10.89 11.86 -3.70
CA ILE A 85 -9.44 11.88 -3.47
C ILE A 85 -9.11 11.62 -1.98
N PHE A 86 -9.70 12.37 -1.05
CA PHE A 86 -9.35 12.30 0.37
C PHE A 86 -10.07 11.19 1.14
N LEU A 87 -11.18 10.65 0.64
CA LEU A 87 -11.78 9.49 1.32
C LEU A 87 -10.85 8.27 1.25
N PRO A 88 -10.22 7.95 0.09
CA PRO A 88 -9.13 6.95 0.01
C PRO A 88 -7.94 7.24 0.91
N PHE A 89 -7.58 8.50 1.16
CA PHE A 89 -6.52 8.86 2.11
C PHE A 89 -6.81 8.30 3.51
N PHE A 90 -7.97 8.63 4.09
CA PHE A 90 -8.34 8.13 5.42
C PHE A 90 -8.66 6.63 5.40
N TYR A 91 -9.20 6.13 4.29
CA TYR A 91 -9.54 4.73 4.16
C TYR A 91 -8.30 3.84 4.10
N ALA A 92 -7.24 4.31 3.46
CA ALA A 92 -5.96 3.61 3.36
C ALA A 92 -5.28 3.48 4.72
N MET A 93 -5.46 4.44 5.64
CA MET A 93 -5.02 4.32 7.04
C MET A 93 -5.64 3.10 7.74
N LEU A 94 -6.88 2.75 7.40
CA LEU A 94 -7.61 1.67 8.07
C LEU A 94 -7.42 0.31 7.39
N PHE A 95 -7.44 0.27 6.06
CA PHE A 95 -7.55 -0.99 5.33
C PHE A 95 -6.41 -1.29 4.34
N SER A 96 -5.47 -0.36 4.17
CA SER A 96 -4.41 -0.29 3.16
C SER A 96 -4.72 0.46 1.87
N ASN A 97 -3.66 0.97 1.24
CA ASN A 97 -3.70 1.73 -0.01
C ASN A 97 -4.31 0.92 -1.18
N ASP A 98 -3.91 -0.33 -1.37
CA ASP A 98 -4.38 -1.19 -2.46
C ASP A 98 -5.86 -1.48 -2.33
N VAL A 99 -6.32 -1.69 -1.09
CA VAL A 99 -7.71 -1.95 -0.76
C VAL A 99 -8.56 -0.71 -0.97
N ALA A 100 -8.04 0.46 -0.59
CA ALA A 100 -8.66 1.74 -0.89
C ALA A 100 -8.81 1.90 -2.41
N LEU A 101 -7.76 1.69 -3.19
CA LEU A 101 -7.81 1.91 -4.64
C LEU A 101 -8.71 0.91 -5.36
N LEU A 102 -8.65 -0.38 -5.04
CA LEU A 102 -9.56 -1.40 -5.60
C LEU A 102 -11.05 -1.10 -5.30
N THR A 103 -11.33 -0.37 -4.22
CA THR A 103 -12.70 0.01 -3.85
C THR A 103 -13.13 1.31 -4.51
N PHE A 104 -12.29 2.35 -4.40
CA PHE A 104 -12.66 3.71 -4.76
C PHE A 104 -12.36 4.05 -6.22
N VAL A 105 -11.37 3.45 -6.88
CA VAL A 105 -11.05 3.75 -8.28
C VAL A 105 -12.22 3.38 -9.21
N PRO A 106 -12.79 2.16 -9.15
CA PRO A 106 -13.96 1.82 -9.97
C PRO A 106 -15.17 2.72 -9.68
N LEU A 107 -15.36 3.09 -8.40
CA LEU A 107 -16.43 3.98 -7.98
C LEU A 107 -16.22 5.40 -8.54
N ALA A 108 -15.01 5.94 -8.47
CA ALA A 108 -14.65 7.24 -9.02
C ALA A 108 -14.89 7.27 -10.54
N VAL A 109 -14.43 6.23 -11.26
CA VAL A 109 -14.68 6.07 -12.69
C VAL A 109 -16.18 6.09 -13.00
N ALA A 110 -16.98 5.28 -12.29
CA ALA A 110 -18.42 5.23 -12.50
C ALA A 110 -19.06 6.61 -12.26
N ILE A 111 -18.75 7.26 -11.14
CA ILE A 111 -19.34 8.56 -10.78
C ILE A 111 -18.91 9.66 -11.76
N LEU A 112 -17.64 9.70 -12.16
CA LEU A 112 -17.15 10.70 -13.11
C LEU A 112 -17.76 10.52 -14.50
N LYS A 113 -18.04 9.28 -14.93
CA LYS A 113 -18.84 9.02 -16.14
C LYS A 113 -20.27 9.54 -15.99
N PHE A 114 -20.94 9.19 -14.89
CA PHE A 114 -22.31 9.64 -14.62
C PHE A 114 -22.41 11.18 -14.51
N ALA A 115 -21.37 11.85 -14.04
CA ALA A 115 -21.29 13.31 -13.90
C ALA A 115 -20.80 14.03 -15.18
N ASP A 116 -20.60 13.32 -16.28
CA ASP A 116 -20.02 13.83 -17.53
C ASP A 116 -18.67 14.56 -17.33
N MET A 117 -17.82 13.98 -16.48
CA MET A 117 -16.52 14.51 -16.05
C MET A 117 -15.34 13.65 -16.55
N ARG A 118 -15.47 13.04 -17.73
CA ARG A 118 -14.42 12.16 -18.31
C ARG A 118 -13.05 12.84 -18.39
N ASN A 119 -13.00 14.14 -18.69
CA ASN A 119 -11.75 14.91 -18.72
C ASN A 119 -11.03 15.03 -17.37
N ALA A 120 -11.75 14.90 -16.26
CA ALA A 120 -11.18 14.92 -14.91
C ALA A 120 -10.81 13.52 -14.40
N MET A 121 -11.12 12.46 -15.15
CA MET A 121 -10.89 11.08 -14.74
C MET A 121 -9.42 10.80 -14.45
N ALA A 122 -8.53 11.10 -15.39
CA ALA A 122 -7.08 10.91 -15.20
C ALA A 122 -6.53 11.64 -13.96
N PRO A 123 -6.67 12.98 -13.81
CA PRO A 123 -6.11 13.68 -12.67
C PRO A 123 -6.77 13.28 -11.33
N VAL A 124 -8.08 12.98 -11.30
CA VAL A 124 -8.74 12.49 -10.08
C VAL A 124 -8.21 11.13 -9.68
N MET A 125 -8.11 10.18 -10.61
CA MET A 125 -7.57 8.85 -10.33
C MET A 125 -6.12 8.90 -9.85
N ILE A 126 -5.28 9.73 -10.48
CA ILE A 126 -3.88 9.91 -10.05
C ILE A 126 -3.82 10.52 -8.66
N LEU A 127 -4.55 11.62 -8.40
CA LEU A 127 -4.59 12.23 -7.07
C LEU A 127 -5.14 11.28 -6.02
N GLN A 128 -6.07 10.41 -6.40
CA GLN A 128 -6.59 9.36 -5.54
C GLN A 128 -5.53 8.31 -5.19
N THR A 129 -4.69 7.91 -6.14
CA THR A 129 -3.51 7.07 -5.88
C THR A 129 -2.56 7.75 -4.91
N LEU A 130 -2.21 9.01 -5.17
CA LEU A 130 -1.32 9.78 -4.30
C LEU A 130 -1.90 9.90 -2.88
N ALA A 131 -3.19 10.20 -2.76
CA ALA A 131 -3.90 10.27 -1.50
C ALA A 131 -3.93 8.93 -0.75
N ALA A 132 -4.23 7.82 -1.43
CA ALA A 132 -4.21 6.50 -0.80
C ALA A 132 -2.82 6.13 -0.28
N ASN A 133 -1.76 6.43 -1.06
CA ASN A 133 -0.38 6.24 -0.63
C ASN A 133 -0.07 7.14 0.58
N VAL A 134 -0.17 8.47 0.48
CA VAL A 134 0.15 9.37 1.61
C VAL A 134 -0.65 9.03 2.86
N GLY A 135 -1.95 8.73 2.71
CA GLY A 135 -2.81 8.37 3.83
C GLY A 135 -2.37 7.09 4.52
N SER A 136 -1.97 6.06 3.76
CA SER A 136 -1.51 4.79 4.33
C SER A 136 -0.25 4.88 5.20
N TYR A 137 0.55 5.94 5.08
CA TYR A 137 1.84 6.02 5.78
C TYR A 137 1.66 6.07 7.30
N LEU A 138 0.63 6.76 7.77
CA LEU A 138 0.42 7.06 9.19
C LEU A 138 0.11 5.81 10.06
N THR A 139 -0.22 4.67 9.46
CA THR A 139 -0.54 3.45 10.21
C THR A 139 0.31 2.27 9.75
N PRO A 140 0.76 1.40 10.67
CA PRO A 140 1.60 0.26 10.31
C PRO A 140 0.97 -0.65 9.26
N PHE A 141 -0.31 -0.97 9.42
CA PHE A 141 -1.05 -1.85 8.50
C PHE A 141 -1.60 -1.11 7.26
N GLY A 142 -1.32 0.19 7.11
CA GLY A 142 -1.68 0.94 5.92
C GLY A 142 -0.89 0.48 4.69
N ASN A 143 0.36 0.06 4.85
CA ASN A 143 1.15 -0.55 3.79
C ASN A 143 1.96 -1.74 4.29
N PRO A 144 2.25 -2.73 3.42
CA PRO A 144 3.03 -3.88 3.83
C PRO A 144 4.46 -3.58 4.33
N HIS A 145 5.15 -2.57 3.79
CA HIS A 145 6.50 -2.19 4.26
C HIS A 145 6.47 -1.38 5.57
N ASN A 146 5.45 -0.55 5.78
CA ASN A 146 5.21 0.13 7.06
C ASN A 146 5.03 -0.88 8.19
N LEU A 147 4.27 -1.95 7.93
CA LEU A 147 4.06 -3.03 8.88
C LEU A 147 5.36 -3.78 9.17
N TYR A 148 6.18 -4.00 8.15
CA TYR A 148 7.47 -4.68 8.29
C TYR A 148 8.40 -3.91 9.23
N ILE A 149 8.61 -2.61 8.99
CA ILE A 149 9.42 -1.75 9.86
C ILE A 149 8.83 -1.67 11.26
N PHE A 150 7.50 -1.51 11.39
CA PHE A 150 6.85 -1.45 12.70
C PHE A 150 7.02 -2.73 13.52
N ASN A 151 7.07 -3.90 12.88
CA ASN A 151 7.33 -5.17 13.59
C ASN A 151 8.77 -5.28 14.12
N MET A 152 9.67 -4.34 13.75
CA MET A 152 11.03 -4.20 14.29
C MET A 152 11.12 -3.20 15.45
N MET A 153 9.99 -2.66 15.90
CA MET A 153 9.93 -1.70 17.01
C MET A 153 10.66 -2.21 18.26
N ASP A 154 10.52 -3.49 18.57
CA ASP A 154 11.18 -4.12 19.72
C ASP A 154 12.71 -4.25 19.52
N ASP A 155 13.17 -4.47 18.28
CA ASP A 155 14.59 -4.64 17.92
C ASP A 155 15.35 -3.29 17.98
N TYR A 156 14.74 -2.25 17.41
CA TYR A 156 15.31 -0.90 17.36
C TYR A 156 14.96 -0.03 18.56
N GLY A 157 14.04 -0.50 19.42
CA GLY A 157 13.64 0.18 20.65
C GLY A 157 12.92 1.51 20.44
N PHE A 158 12.37 1.77 19.25
CA PHE A 158 11.59 2.99 19.01
C PHE A 158 10.17 2.88 19.59
N THR A 159 9.57 4.03 19.88
CA THR A 159 8.22 4.14 20.41
C THR A 159 7.21 4.41 19.29
N LEU A 160 5.92 4.18 19.57
CA LEU A 160 4.85 4.58 18.66
C LEU A 160 4.92 6.07 18.30
N TRP A 161 5.29 6.92 19.25
CA TRP A 161 5.44 8.35 19.01
C TRP A 161 6.59 8.67 18.06
N GLU A 162 7.74 8.03 18.21
CA GLU A 162 8.87 8.19 17.27
C GLU A 162 8.49 7.71 15.87
N TYR A 163 7.80 6.57 15.78
CA TYR A 163 7.27 6.05 14.52
C TYR A 163 6.33 7.06 13.83
N GLU A 164 5.31 7.54 14.53
CA GLU A 164 4.34 8.48 13.94
C GLU A 164 4.97 9.84 13.64
N SER A 165 5.83 10.35 14.52
CA SER A 165 6.48 11.66 14.34
C SER A 165 7.44 11.70 13.16
N ALA A 166 8.10 10.59 12.82
CA ALA A 166 8.89 10.49 11.59
C ALA A 166 8.02 10.63 10.31
N LEU A 167 6.75 10.25 10.38
CA LEU A 167 5.84 10.19 9.23
C LEU A 167 4.92 11.42 9.12
N ILE A 168 4.52 12.02 10.24
CA ILE A 168 3.57 13.14 10.28
C ILE A 168 3.99 14.31 9.35
N PRO A 169 5.26 14.79 9.35
CA PRO A 169 5.66 15.88 8.44
C PRO A 169 5.43 15.53 6.97
N ILE A 170 5.76 14.29 6.59
CA ILE A 170 5.60 13.77 5.22
C ILE A 170 4.13 13.64 4.85
N VAL A 171 3.29 13.11 5.76
CA VAL A 171 1.85 12.97 5.56
C VAL A 171 1.18 14.33 5.40
N VAL A 172 1.51 15.29 6.25
CA VAL A 172 0.96 16.66 6.22
C VAL A 172 1.41 17.39 4.95
N ALA A 173 2.70 17.34 4.61
CA ALA A 173 3.21 17.94 3.38
C ALA A 173 2.58 17.29 2.14
N GLY A 174 2.46 15.97 2.11
CA GLY A 174 1.84 15.23 1.02
C GLY A 174 0.36 15.59 0.85
N ALA A 175 -0.39 15.65 1.96
CA ALA A 175 -1.78 16.09 1.93
C ALA A 175 -1.91 17.54 1.42
N ALA A 176 -1.01 18.44 1.82
CA ALA A 176 -0.99 19.83 1.36
C ALA A 176 -0.70 19.93 -0.15
N VAL A 177 0.26 19.16 -0.66
CA VAL A 177 0.56 19.10 -2.10
C VAL A 177 -0.62 18.53 -2.88
N ILE A 178 -1.27 17.47 -2.39
CA ILE A 178 -2.46 16.91 -3.01
C ILE A 178 -3.60 17.94 -3.05
N LEU A 179 -3.83 18.67 -1.95
CA LEU A 179 -4.81 19.76 -1.91
C LEU A 179 -4.48 20.84 -2.96
N ALA A 180 -3.21 21.24 -3.08
CA ALA A 180 -2.77 22.22 -4.07
C ALA A 180 -2.98 21.73 -5.51
N LEU A 181 -2.58 20.50 -5.82
CA LEU A 181 -2.78 19.88 -7.14
C LEU A 181 -4.27 19.74 -7.47
N MET A 182 -5.12 19.46 -6.49
CA MET A 182 -6.57 19.37 -6.65
C MET A 182 -7.20 20.70 -7.10
N MET A 183 -6.55 21.85 -6.86
CA MET A 183 -7.08 23.17 -7.24
C MET A 183 -7.21 23.36 -8.76
N VAL A 184 -6.51 22.56 -9.57
CA VAL A 184 -6.61 22.58 -11.04
C VAL A 184 -7.86 21.87 -11.57
N LEU A 185 -8.62 21.18 -10.71
CA LEU A 185 -9.81 20.43 -11.10
C LEU A 185 -11.02 21.36 -11.36
N PRO A 186 -11.94 20.95 -12.25
CA PRO A 186 -13.07 21.79 -12.65
C PRO A 186 -14.01 22.10 -11.48
N LYS A 187 -14.42 23.36 -11.39
CA LYS A 187 -15.37 23.89 -10.39
C LYS A 187 -16.71 24.22 -11.07
N ARG A 188 -17.66 23.28 -11.03
CA ARG A 188 -19.03 23.45 -11.55
C ARG A 188 -20.08 22.85 -10.61
N LYS A 189 -21.31 23.36 -10.69
CA LYS A 189 -22.47 22.73 -10.04
C LYS A 189 -22.75 21.39 -10.73
N LEU A 190 -23.13 20.38 -9.95
CA LEU A 190 -23.50 19.08 -10.48
C LEU A 190 -24.98 18.82 -10.28
N GLU A 191 -25.64 18.38 -11.34
CA GLU A 191 -26.92 17.69 -11.24
C GLU A 191 -26.64 16.20 -10.98
N ILE A 192 -26.37 15.85 -9.71
CA ILE A 192 -26.19 14.43 -9.37
C ILE A 192 -27.56 13.74 -9.46
N ARG A 193 -27.74 12.94 -10.51
CA ARG A 193 -28.82 11.97 -10.64
C ARG A 193 -28.54 10.75 -9.76
N GLU A 194 -29.59 10.04 -9.33
CA GLU A 194 -29.47 8.94 -8.37
C GLU A 194 -28.52 7.83 -8.85
N ILE A 195 -27.55 7.50 -7.99
CA ILE A 195 -26.67 6.33 -8.16
C ILE A 195 -27.43 5.10 -7.65
N LYS A 196 -27.42 4.00 -8.41
CA LYS A 196 -28.05 2.73 -7.99
C LYS A 196 -27.56 2.31 -6.59
N PRO A 197 -28.45 2.02 -5.63
CA PRO A 197 -28.05 1.69 -4.27
C PRO A 197 -27.24 0.38 -4.24
N VAL A 198 -26.12 0.40 -3.52
CA VAL A 198 -25.40 -0.81 -3.10
C VAL A 198 -26.14 -1.36 -1.88
N GLU A 199 -26.55 -2.62 -1.92
CA GLU A 199 -27.13 -3.31 -0.77
C GLU A 199 -26.03 -4.05 -0.01
N LEU A 200 -26.14 -4.07 1.32
CA LEU A 200 -25.22 -4.82 2.17
C LEU A 200 -25.57 -6.30 2.13
N GLU A 201 -24.55 -7.13 2.14
CA GLU A 201 -24.68 -8.58 2.25
C GLU A 201 -24.12 -9.02 3.59
N HIS A 202 -24.70 -10.08 4.18
CA HIS A 202 -24.20 -10.69 5.42
C HIS A 202 -23.95 -9.71 6.59
N ILE A 203 -24.89 -8.78 6.87
CA ILE A 203 -24.73 -7.71 7.88
C ILE A 203 -24.21 -8.20 9.25
N LYS A 204 -24.69 -9.36 9.73
CA LYS A 204 -24.22 -9.93 11.01
C LYS A 204 -22.72 -10.23 11.01
N CYS A 205 -22.18 -10.63 9.86
CA CYS A 205 -20.76 -10.94 9.68
C CYS A 205 -19.89 -9.68 9.74
N ILE A 206 -20.43 -8.52 9.33
CA ILE A 206 -19.71 -7.24 9.37
C ILE A 206 -19.27 -6.91 10.81
N TYR A 207 -20.15 -7.08 11.79
CA TYR A 207 -19.80 -6.80 13.20
C TYR A 207 -18.68 -7.70 13.71
N VAL A 208 -18.72 -8.99 13.35
CA VAL A 208 -17.65 -9.94 13.69
C VAL A 208 -16.34 -9.54 13.02
N ILE A 209 -16.37 -9.18 11.73
CA ILE A 209 -15.17 -8.77 10.99
C ILE A 209 -14.58 -7.48 11.56
N LEU A 210 -15.41 -6.52 11.98
CA LEU A 210 -14.95 -5.31 12.66
C LEU A 210 -14.32 -5.62 14.03
N ALA A 211 -14.87 -6.56 14.79
CA ALA A 211 -14.26 -7.02 16.03
C ALA A 211 -12.90 -7.71 15.79
N LEU A 212 -12.79 -8.55 14.74
CA LEU A 212 -11.53 -9.16 14.32
C LEU A 212 -10.52 -8.12 13.84
N PHE A 213 -10.97 -7.04 13.19
CA PHE A 213 -10.13 -5.91 12.81
C PHE A 213 -9.55 -5.21 14.03
N ILE A 214 -10.38 -4.89 15.03
CA ILE A 214 -9.91 -4.29 16.29
C ILE A 214 -8.91 -5.23 16.98
N LEU A 215 -9.20 -6.52 17.05
CA LEU A 215 -8.28 -7.53 17.60
C LEU A 215 -6.94 -7.54 16.85
N SER A 216 -6.97 -7.47 15.53
CA SER A 216 -5.79 -7.42 14.66
C SER A 216 -4.94 -6.17 14.89
N VAL A 217 -5.59 -5.01 15.06
CA VAL A 217 -4.91 -3.75 15.41
C VAL A 217 -4.23 -3.86 16.78
N ILE A 218 -4.92 -4.41 17.80
CA ILE A 218 -4.35 -4.65 19.14
C ILE A 218 -3.11 -5.55 19.05
N THR A 219 -3.15 -6.59 18.20
CA THR A 219 -2.00 -7.48 17.96
C THR A 219 -0.81 -6.76 17.33
N VAL A 220 -1.03 -5.86 16.38
CA VAL A 220 0.05 -5.09 15.75
C VAL A 220 0.84 -4.33 16.81
N PHE A 221 0.15 -3.67 17.75
CA PHE A 221 0.75 -2.94 18.87
C PHE A 221 1.40 -3.83 19.96
N GLY A 222 1.56 -5.14 19.71
CA GLY A 222 2.29 -6.05 20.60
C GLY A 222 1.51 -6.50 21.84
N LEU A 223 0.26 -6.09 22.00
CA LEU A 223 -0.55 -6.41 23.19
C LEU A 223 -1.05 -7.86 23.20
N ILE A 224 -1.13 -8.51 22.04
CA ILE A 224 -1.59 -9.89 21.88
C ILE A 224 -0.63 -10.61 20.92
N PRO A 225 -0.13 -11.82 21.28
CA PRO A 225 0.70 -12.59 20.37
C PRO A 225 0.02 -12.91 19.04
N PHE A 226 0.73 -12.71 17.93
CA PHE A 226 0.16 -12.81 16.58
C PHE A 226 -0.46 -14.18 16.25
N TYR A 227 0.09 -15.27 16.81
CA TYR A 227 -0.41 -16.62 16.57
C TYR A 227 -1.81 -16.85 17.19
N ILE A 228 -2.13 -16.19 18.30
CA ILE A 228 -3.47 -16.27 18.92
C ILE A 228 -4.50 -15.63 18.00
N THR A 229 -4.22 -14.41 17.56
CA THR A 229 -5.08 -13.67 16.63
C THR A 229 -5.24 -14.39 15.30
N LEU A 230 -4.16 -14.98 14.77
CA LEU A 230 -4.22 -15.79 13.56
C LEU A 230 -5.21 -16.95 13.70
N VAL A 231 -5.13 -17.73 14.79
CA VAL A 231 -6.04 -18.85 15.04
C VAL A 231 -7.49 -18.37 15.16
N ILE A 232 -7.74 -17.30 15.91
CA ILE A 232 -9.08 -16.72 16.07
C ILE A 232 -9.66 -16.29 14.73
N VAL A 233 -8.88 -15.56 13.92
CA VAL A 233 -9.31 -15.06 12.61
C VAL A 233 -9.59 -16.23 11.66
N ILE A 234 -8.72 -17.23 11.61
CA ILE A 234 -8.93 -18.42 10.78
C ILE A 234 -10.22 -19.15 11.18
N ILE A 235 -10.40 -19.45 12.47
CA ILE A 235 -11.59 -20.14 12.97
C ILE A 235 -12.86 -19.34 12.64
N ALA A 236 -12.84 -18.03 12.89
CA ALA A 236 -13.99 -17.17 12.60
C ALA A 236 -14.36 -17.20 11.11
N PHE A 237 -13.38 -17.10 10.20
CA PHE A 237 -13.66 -17.18 8.75
C PHE A 237 -14.03 -18.58 8.28
N VAL A 238 -13.47 -19.65 8.85
CA VAL A 238 -13.86 -21.03 8.53
C VAL A 238 -15.34 -21.27 8.88
N ILE A 239 -15.79 -20.77 10.04
CA ILE A 239 -17.18 -20.94 10.50
C ILE A 239 -18.13 -20.03 9.70
N MET A 240 -17.74 -18.77 9.48
CA MET A 240 -18.66 -17.75 9.01
C MET A 240 -18.69 -17.63 7.48
N MET A 241 -17.53 -17.67 6.83
CA MET A 241 -17.36 -17.39 5.39
C MET A 241 -16.13 -18.11 4.80
N PRO A 242 -16.11 -19.46 4.73
CA PRO A 242 -14.94 -20.23 4.29
C PRO A 242 -14.55 -19.94 2.84
N GLN A 243 -15.45 -19.43 2.01
CA GLN A 243 -15.16 -18.99 0.65
C GLN A 243 -14.15 -17.83 0.58
N ILE A 244 -13.94 -17.09 1.68
CA ILE A 244 -12.99 -15.97 1.74
C ILE A 244 -11.55 -16.42 1.52
N PHE A 245 -11.18 -17.62 1.99
CA PHE A 245 -9.84 -18.17 1.77
C PHE A 245 -9.50 -18.28 0.28
N ALA A 246 -10.47 -18.61 -0.58
CA ALA A 246 -10.24 -18.65 -2.04
C ALA A 246 -10.13 -17.26 -2.70
N LYS A 247 -10.49 -16.18 -1.98
CA LYS A 247 -10.53 -14.80 -2.50
C LYS A 247 -9.32 -13.96 -2.09
N VAL A 248 -8.50 -14.45 -1.16
CA VAL A 248 -7.28 -13.77 -0.72
C VAL A 248 -6.19 -13.90 -1.79
N ASP A 249 -5.46 -12.81 -2.02
CA ASP A 249 -4.27 -12.82 -2.87
C ASP A 249 -3.04 -13.25 -2.07
N TYR A 250 -2.75 -14.55 -2.12
CA TYR A 250 -1.59 -15.14 -1.44
C TYR A 250 -0.26 -14.79 -2.12
N SER A 251 -0.29 -14.21 -3.34
CA SER A 251 0.93 -13.83 -4.06
C SER A 251 1.72 -12.78 -3.29
N ILE A 252 1.05 -11.85 -2.61
CA ILE A 252 1.70 -10.85 -1.75
C ILE A 252 2.48 -11.52 -0.61
N LEU A 253 1.90 -12.51 0.06
CA LEU A 253 2.57 -13.21 1.16
C LEU A 253 3.82 -13.97 0.68
N LEU A 254 3.73 -14.58 -0.50
CA LEU A 254 4.86 -15.27 -1.12
C LEU A 254 5.95 -14.30 -1.61
N ILE A 255 5.57 -13.13 -2.14
CA ILE A 255 6.52 -12.06 -2.49
C ILE A 255 7.32 -11.67 -1.26
N PHE A 256 6.66 -11.39 -0.14
CA PHE A 256 7.33 -11.08 1.13
C PHE A 256 8.28 -12.17 1.56
N PHE A 257 7.82 -13.42 1.57
CA PHE A 257 8.65 -14.56 1.91
C PHE A 257 9.91 -14.65 1.05
N PHE A 258 9.78 -14.55 -0.28
CA PHE A 258 10.94 -14.62 -1.18
C PHE A 258 11.87 -13.41 -1.03
N LEU A 259 11.34 -12.21 -0.83
CA LEU A 259 12.17 -11.03 -0.60
C LEU A 259 12.96 -11.11 0.71
N PHE A 260 12.40 -11.71 1.75
CA PHE A 260 13.16 -11.95 2.98
C PHE A 260 14.30 -12.94 2.78
N VAL A 261 14.04 -14.04 2.05
CA VAL A 261 15.08 -15.01 1.69
C VAL A 261 16.18 -14.34 0.86
N PHE A 262 15.78 -13.51 -0.11
CA PHE A 262 16.71 -12.79 -0.97
C PHE A 262 17.54 -11.77 -0.20
N ALA A 263 16.90 -10.91 0.60
CA ALA A 263 17.58 -9.89 1.40
C ALA A 263 18.60 -10.51 2.36
N ASN A 264 18.22 -11.61 3.03
CA ASN A 264 19.16 -12.34 3.88
C ASN A 264 20.31 -12.99 3.09
N GLY A 265 20.05 -13.46 1.86
CA GLY A 265 21.14 -13.88 0.98
C GLY A 265 22.16 -12.77 0.75
N LEU A 266 21.71 -11.55 0.46
CA LEU A 266 22.62 -10.44 0.18
C LEU A 266 23.40 -9.95 1.40
N THR A 267 22.82 -10.00 2.60
CA THR A 267 23.54 -9.62 3.83
C THR A 267 24.70 -10.56 4.16
N ASN A 268 24.67 -11.79 3.64
CA ASN A 268 25.73 -12.79 3.82
C ASN A 268 26.74 -12.81 2.65
N MET A 269 26.65 -11.87 1.71
CA MET A 269 27.62 -11.70 0.61
C MET A 269 28.51 -10.49 0.90
N ASP A 270 29.78 -10.72 1.29
CA ASP A 270 30.69 -9.68 1.78
C ASP A 270 30.79 -8.45 0.86
N ASP A 271 30.97 -8.66 -0.45
CA ASP A 271 31.09 -7.57 -1.44
C ASP A 271 29.81 -6.73 -1.53
N VAL A 272 28.65 -7.39 -1.55
CA VAL A 272 27.35 -6.72 -1.65
C VAL A 272 27.06 -5.99 -0.34
N HIS A 273 27.34 -6.62 0.79
CA HIS A 273 27.18 -6.03 2.10
C HIS A 273 28.01 -4.77 2.25
N ALA A 274 29.28 -4.78 1.81
CA ALA A 274 30.14 -3.60 1.85
C ALA A 274 29.58 -2.44 1.02
N VAL A 275 29.16 -2.70 -0.22
CA VAL A 275 28.61 -1.66 -1.12
C VAL A 275 27.29 -1.10 -0.59
N LEU A 276 26.36 -1.96 -0.18
CA LEU A 276 25.06 -1.52 0.33
C LEU A 276 25.20 -0.80 1.67
N SER A 277 26.08 -1.26 2.57
CA SER A 277 26.33 -0.56 3.83
C SER A 277 26.95 0.82 3.61
N ASP A 278 27.87 0.97 2.64
CA ASP A 278 28.44 2.28 2.30
C ASP A 278 27.36 3.24 1.77
N LEU A 279 26.54 2.80 0.81
CA LEU A 279 25.43 3.59 0.28
C LEU A 279 24.44 4.00 1.38
N MET A 280 24.07 3.05 2.23
CA MET A 280 23.12 3.25 3.33
C MET A 280 23.71 4.06 4.49
N SER A 281 25.04 4.14 4.62
CA SER A 281 25.71 5.01 5.60
C SER A 281 25.73 6.47 5.16
N ASN A 282 25.75 6.73 3.84
CA ASN A 282 25.80 8.07 3.28
C ASN A 282 24.42 8.75 3.35
N ASP A 283 23.40 8.14 2.75
CA ASP A 283 22.04 8.67 2.77
C ASP A 283 21.01 7.54 2.61
N PRO A 284 20.58 6.92 3.73
CA PRO A 284 19.65 5.79 3.68
C PRO A 284 18.27 6.20 3.13
N MET A 285 17.85 7.45 3.31
CA MET A 285 16.56 7.91 2.81
C MET A 285 16.59 8.04 1.29
N LEU A 286 17.54 8.79 0.74
CA LEU A 286 17.66 9.00 -0.70
C LEU A 286 17.98 7.70 -1.45
N THR A 287 18.83 6.85 -0.86
CA THR A 287 19.13 5.52 -1.41
C THR A 287 17.85 4.70 -1.54
N THR A 288 17.00 4.69 -0.50
CA THR A 288 15.73 3.97 -0.53
C THR A 288 14.75 4.55 -1.55
N VAL A 289 14.69 5.88 -1.70
CA VAL A 289 13.87 6.54 -2.74
C VAL A 289 14.30 6.10 -4.14
N ILE A 290 15.61 6.10 -4.41
CA ILE A 290 16.18 5.76 -5.72
C ILE A 290 15.92 4.29 -6.04
N VAL A 291 16.23 3.38 -5.11
CA VAL A 291 16.03 1.93 -5.31
C VAL A 291 14.55 1.60 -5.52
N SER A 292 13.64 2.31 -4.83
CA SER A 292 12.19 2.16 -4.99
C SER A 292 11.71 2.44 -6.41
N GLN A 293 12.41 3.27 -7.18
CA GLN A 293 12.03 3.53 -8.58
C GLN A 293 12.14 2.29 -9.47
N PHE A 294 12.98 1.32 -9.08
CA PHE A 294 13.28 0.13 -9.86
C PHE A 294 12.62 -1.12 -9.30
N THR A 295 12.52 -1.24 -7.98
CA THR A 295 12.03 -2.47 -7.33
C THR A 295 10.67 -2.30 -6.64
N SER A 296 10.17 -1.06 -6.52
CA SER A 296 9.04 -0.62 -5.69
C SER A 296 9.34 -0.47 -4.20
N ASN A 297 8.48 0.27 -3.50
CA ASN A 297 8.60 0.60 -2.08
C ASN A 297 8.74 -0.64 -1.16
N VAL A 298 7.96 -1.69 -1.40
CA VAL A 298 7.98 -2.91 -0.57
C VAL A 298 9.30 -3.68 -0.67
N PRO A 299 9.77 -4.08 -1.88
CA PRO A 299 11.05 -4.76 -2.03
C PRO A 299 12.24 -3.90 -1.62
N SER A 300 12.21 -2.59 -1.86
CA SER A 300 13.29 -1.69 -1.44
C SER A 300 13.47 -1.67 0.07
N THR A 301 12.37 -1.59 0.82
CA THR A 301 12.42 -1.60 2.30
C THR A 301 13.03 -2.91 2.81
N ILE A 302 12.53 -4.05 2.32
CA ILE A 302 13.01 -5.38 2.77
C ILE A 302 14.47 -5.59 2.39
N LEU A 303 14.88 -5.08 1.22
CA LEU A 303 16.24 -5.20 0.71
C LEU A 303 17.24 -4.33 1.50
N LEU A 304 16.89 -3.09 1.80
CA LEU A 304 17.84 -2.08 2.29
C LEU A 304 17.87 -1.97 3.82
N GLN A 305 16.76 -2.25 4.50
CA GLN A 305 16.68 -2.16 5.96
C GLN A 305 17.79 -2.95 6.69
N PRO A 306 18.21 -4.15 6.25
CA PRO A 306 19.27 -4.89 6.94
C PRO A 306 20.65 -4.21 6.94
N PHE A 307 20.87 -3.18 6.12
CA PHE A 307 22.15 -2.50 5.95
C PHE A 307 22.22 -1.13 6.67
N THR A 308 21.21 -0.79 7.49
CA THR A 308 21.22 0.44 8.30
C THR A 308 20.39 0.30 9.57
N ASP A 309 20.79 1.00 10.63
CA ASP A 309 19.97 1.13 11.83
C ASP A 309 18.96 2.28 11.75
N ASN A 310 19.06 3.12 10.72
CA ASN A 310 18.16 4.26 10.52
C ASN A 310 16.84 3.81 9.87
N TRP A 311 16.02 3.10 10.66
CA TRP A 311 14.71 2.60 10.27
C TRP A 311 13.79 3.71 9.73
N ALA A 312 13.88 4.93 10.30
CA ALA A 312 13.05 6.07 9.92
C ALA A 312 13.40 6.56 8.52
N ALA A 313 14.69 6.63 8.17
CA ALA A 313 15.15 6.99 6.83
C ALA A 313 14.69 5.98 5.78
N VAL A 314 14.78 4.67 6.07
CA VAL A 314 14.31 3.62 5.16
C VAL A 314 12.80 3.67 5.00
N LEU A 315 12.05 3.81 6.10
CA LEU A 315 10.60 3.89 6.08
C LEU A 315 10.11 5.10 5.27
N VAL A 316 10.59 6.30 5.59
CA VAL A 316 10.24 7.53 4.89
C VAL A 316 10.73 7.48 3.44
N GLY A 317 11.93 6.97 3.21
CA GLY A 317 12.50 6.82 1.88
C GLY A 317 11.70 5.87 0.99
N ALA A 318 11.15 4.79 1.54
CA ALA A 318 10.27 3.88 0.80
C ALA A 318 8.89 4.50 0.55
N ASP A 319 8.34 5.23 1.52
CA ASP A 319 7.07 5.95 1.37
C ASP A 319 7.17 7.05 0.30
N ILE A 320 8.22 7.86 0.31
CA ILE A 320 8.49 8.85 -0.74
C ILE A 320 8.86 8.15 -2.06
N GLY A 321 9.64 7.08 -2.00
CA GLY A 321 10.06 6.26 -3.13
C GLY A 321 8.91 5.59 -3.88
N GLY A 322 7.74 5.45 -3.24
CA GLY A 322 6.50 5.03 -3.91
C GLY A 322 6.00 6.04 -4.95
N PHE A 323 6.48 7.28 -4.95
CA PHE A 323 6.24 8.26 -6.00
C PHE A 323 7.31 8.15 -7.10
N GLY A 324 6.93 8.46 -8.34
CA GLY A 324 7.85 8.53 -9.47
C GLY A 324 7.35 7.71 -10.64
N THR A 325 7.86 6.49 -10.83
CA THR A 325 7.38 5.60 -11.91
C THR A 325 6.11 4.84 -11.49
N PRO A 326 5.26 4.39 -12.44
CA PRO A 326 4.13 3.53 -12.09
C PRO A 326 4.55 2.22 -11.42
N MET A 327 5.78 1.74 -11.68
CA MET A 327 6.31 0.52 -11.06
C MET A 327 6.81 0.74 -9.64
N ALA A 328 7.13 1.98 -9.26
CA ALA A 328 7.63 2.31 -7.93
C ALA A 328 6.60 2.05 -6.82
N SER A 329 5.31 1.98 -7.17
CA SER A 329 4.23 1.65 -6.24
C SER A 329 3.16 0.80 -6.91
N MET A 330 2.83 -0.34 -6.29
CA MET A 330 1.76 -1.23 -6.76
C MET A 330 0.41 -0.54 -6.87
N ALA A 331 0.13 0.43 -5.99
CA ALA A 331 -1.05 1.30 -6.04
C ALA A 331 -1.19 2.05 -7.39
N SER A 332 -0.08 2.55 -7.95
CA SER A 332 -0.05 3.23 -9.24
C SER A 332 -0.40 2.27 -10.38
N VAL A 333 0.09 1.03 -10.33
CA VAL A 333 -0.25 -0.02 -11.31
C VAL A 333 -1.73 -0.37 -11.25
N ILE A 334 -2.33 -0.50 -10.06
CA ILE A 334 -3.78 -0.78 -9.90
C ILE A 334 -4.60 0.29 -10.62
N THR A 335 -4.28 1.55 -10.35
CA THR A 335 -5.04 2.68 -10.90
C THR A 335 -4.85 2.81 -12.41
N LEU A 336 -3.63 2.60 -12.91
CA LEU A 336 -3.33 2.58 -14.34
C LEU A 336 -4.09 1.47 -15.06
N LYS A 337 -4.17 0.26 -14.48
CA LYS A 337 -4.95 -0.85 -15.06
C LYS A 337 -6.42 -0.48 -15.25
N PHE A 338 -7.05 0.10 -14.23
CA PHE A 338 -8.43 0.58 -14.36
C PHE A 338 -8.57 1.68 -15.43
N TYR A 339 -7.61 2.58 -15.56
CA TYR A 339 -7.67 3.63 -16.59
C TYR A 339 -7.47 3.07 -18.00
N MET A 340 -6.67 2.01 -18.17
CA MET A 340 -6.45 1.37 -19.48
C MET A 340 -7.66 0.59 -19.97
N GLU A 341 -8.56 0.18 -19.08
CA GLU A 341 -9.84 -0.47 -19.42
C GLU A 341 -10.90 0.53 -19.93
N GLU A 342 -10.62 1.83 -19.85
CA GLU A 342 -11.55 2.90 -20.21
C GLU A 342 -11.51 3.25 -21.70
N GLU A 343 -12.66 3.16 -22.36
CA GLU A 343 -12.82 3.52 -23.77
C GLU A 343 -12.57 5.02 -24.01
N ASP A 344 -11.97 5.33 -25.17
CA ASP A 344 -11.67 6.68 -25.66
C ASP A 344 -10.76 7.53 -24.73
N GLN A 345 -9.98 6.89 -23.85
CA GLN A 345 -9.02 7.55 -22.98
C GLN A 345 -7.58 7.38 -23.48
N SER A 346 -6.79 8.46 -23.40
CA SER A 346 -5.39 8.44 -23.83
C SER A 346 -4.49 8.05 -22.67
N VAL A 347 -3.91 6.83 -22.73
CA VAL A 347 -2.90 6.36 -21.76
C VAL A 347 -1.70 7.32 -21.72
N ARG A 348 -1.32 7.91 -22.86
CA ARG A 348 -0.24 8.92 -22.92
C ARG A 348 -0.57 10.16 -22.10
N ARG A 349 -1.82 10.64 -22.16
CA ARG A 349 -2.29 11.78 -21.34
C ARG A 349 -2.23 11.43 -19.85
N TYR A 350 -2.68 10.24 -19.47
CA TYR A 350 -2.60 9.77 -18.09
C TYR A 350 -1.16 9.72 -17.60
N LEU A 351 -0.26 9.07 -18.34
CA LEU A 351 1.15 8.97 -17.96
C LEU A 351 1.85 10.34 -17.88
N GLY A 352 1.49 11.28 -18.76
CA GLY A 352 2.00 12.65 -18.70
C GLY A 352 1.58 13.38 -17.42
N ILE A 353 0.29 13.34 -17.06
CA ILE A 353 -0.21 13.94 -15.80
C ILE A 353 0.38 13.21 -14.60
N PHE A 354 0.46 11.88 -14.66
CA PHE A 354 1.01 11.04 -13.61
C PHE A 354 2.44 11.43 -13.30
N LEU A 355 3.29 11.54 -14.32
CA LEU A 355 4.70 11.92 -14.16
C LEU A 355 4.82 13.30 -13.54
N VAL A 356 4.06 14.29 -14.01
CA VAL A 356 4.08 15.65 -13.47
C VAL A 356 3.68 15.67 -11.99
N PHE A 357 2.56 15.04 -11.63
CA PHE A 357 2.09 15.04 -10.24
C PHE A 357 3.05 14.27 -9.32
N ASN A 358 3.60 13.13 -9.76
CA ASN A 358 4.56 12.36 -8.97
C ASN A 358 5.90 13.08 -8.79
N ILE A 359 6.41 13.77 -9.81
CA ILE A 359 7.62 14.59 -9.69
C ILE A 359 7.39 15.74 -8.70
N ILE A 360 6.22 16.38 -8.72
CA ILE A 360 5.87 17.42 -7.74
C ILE A 360 5.84 16.84 -6.32
N MET A 361 5.29 15.63 -6.13
CA MET A 361 5.33 14.95 -4.83
C MET A 361 6.77 14.67 -4.38
N LEU A 362 7.61 14.09 -5.24
CA LEU A 362 9.03 13.85 -4.91
C LEU A 362 9.77 15.14 -4.56
N ALA A 363 9.62 16.18 -5.38
CA ALA A 363 10.29 17.46 -5.20
C ALA A 363 9.85 18.19 -3.92
N ALA A 364 8.63 17.95 -3.44
CA ALA A 364 8.13 18.52 -2.19
C ALA A 364 8.51 17.68 -0.96
N LEU A 365 8.43 16.35 -1.05
CA LEU A 365 8.59 15.47 0.11
C LEU A 365 10.04 15.17 0.45
N ILE A 366 10.94 15.04 -0.54
CA ILE A 366 12.37 14.80 -0.27
C ILE A 366 12.95 15.92 0.60
N PRO A 367 12.78 17.22 0.27
CA PRO A 367 13.26 18.29 1.16
C PRO A 367 12.56 18.33 2.51
N THR A 368 11.27 17.93 2.58
CA THR A 368 10.53 17.90 3.84
C THR A 368 11.19 16.94 4.84
N TYR A 369 11.67 15.78 4.39
CA TYR A 369 12.42 14.87 5.23
C TYR A 369 13.67 15.54 5.82
N TYR A 370 14.53 16.14 4.99
CA TYR A 370 15.76 16.77 5.52
C TYR A 370 15.53 18.00 6.41
N LEU A 371 14.35 18.60 6.36
CA LEU A 371 14.00 19.75 7.21
C LEU A 371 13.40 19.34 8.56
N PHE A 372 12.75 18.19 8.64
CA PHE A 372 11.93 17.79 9.80
C PHE A 372 12.23 16.39 10.34
N GLY A 373 13.05 15.59 9.65
CA GLY A 373 13.31 14.18 9.92
C GLY A 373 14.73 13.87 10.37
#